data_AF-A0A5K1HDM8-F1
#
_entry.id   AF-A0A5K1HDM8-F1
#
_cell.length_a   1.000
_cell.length_b   1.000
_cell.length_c   1.000
_cell.angle_alpha   90.00
_cell.angle_beta   90.00
_cell.angle_gamma   90.00
#
_symmetry.space_group_name_H-M   'P 1'
#
loop_
_entity.id
_entity.type
_entity.pdbx_description
1 polymer ?
#
loop_
_entity_poly.entity_id
_entity_poly.type
_entity_poly.pdbx_seq_one_letter_code
_entity_poly.pdbx_strand_id
1 'polypeptide(L)' 'FSQVFKGINVLNNHQVAVKKIRIGDIKSKIARRLLECEISILRMMDHPNIIKCFDVHS' A
#
# COMPACT_ATOMS: atom_id res chain seq x y z
N PHE A 1 7.09 -11.07 2.94
CA PHE A 1 6.88 -10.24 4.15
C PHE A 1 6.83 -8.75 3.76
N SER A 2 6.20 -7.88 4.55
CA SER A 2 6.15 -6.41 4.30
C SER A 2 6.79 -5.62 5.43
N GLN A 3 7.34 -4.45 5.12
CA GLN A 3 7.87 -3.48 6.10
C GLN A 3 7.19 -2.13 5.89
N VAL A 4 6.91 -1.42 6.99
CA VAL A 4 6.30 -0.08 6.95
C VAL A 4 7.33 0.95 7.39
N PHE A 5 7.47 2.03 6.63
CA PHE A 5 8.38 3.13 6.89
C PHE A 5 7.60 4.43 7.04
N LYS A 6 8.11 5.35 7.86
CA LYS A 6 7.69 6.74 7.83
C LYS A 6 8.38 7.43 6.65
N GLY A 7 7.59 8.08 5.79
CA GLY A 7 8.08 8.82 4.63
C GLY A 7 7.49 10.23 4.59
N ILE A 8 8.03 11.06 3.69
CA ILE A 8 7.47 12.36 3.33
C ILE A 8 7.08 12.27 1.86
N ASN A 9 5.83 12.60 1.55
CA ASN A 9 5.40 12.78 0.16
C ASN A 9 5.98 14.11 -0.34
N VAL A 10 6.95 14.04 -1.25
CA VAL A 10 7.68 15.21 -1.75
C VAL A 10 6.84 16.20 -2.56
N LEU A 11 5.65 15.79 -3.03
CA LEU A 11 4.76 16.63 -3.83
C LEU A 11 3.97 17.64 -2.97
N ASN A 12 3.64 17.25 -1.73
CA ASN A 12 2.82 18.05 -0.82
C ASN A 12 3.43 18.20 0.59
N ASN A 13 4.64 17.67 0.80
CA ASN A 13 5.37 17.66 2.05
C ASN A 13 4.65 16.98 3.23
N HIS A 14 3.60 16.18 2.97
CA HIS A 14 2.89 15.47 4.03
C HIS A 14 3.65 14.22 4.49
N GLN A 15 3.62 13.97 5.79
CA GLN A 15 4.11 12.74 6.38
C GLN A 15 3.16 11.58 6.05
N VAL A 16 3.72 10.48 5.53
CA VAL A 16 2.97 9.30 5.09
C VAL A 16 3.59 8.01 5.65
N ALA A 17 2.81 6.93 5.64
CA ALA A 17 3.31 5.58 5.86
C ALA A 17 3.51 4.88 4.51
N VAL A 18 4.69 4.28 4.30
CA VAL A 18 5.04 3.56 3.08
C VAL A 18 5.19 2.07 3.39
N LYS A 19 4.27 1.24 2.87
CA LYS A 19 4.33 -0.22 3.01
C LYS A 19 5.12 -0.82 1.84
N LYS A 20 6.36 -1.22 2.10
CA LYS A 20 7.22 -1.90 1.13
C LYS A 20 6.94 -3.41 1.15
N ILE A 21 6.67 -3.97 -0.01
CA ILE A 21 6.36 -5.40 -0.18
C ILE A 21 7.42 -6.02 -1.09
N ARG A 22 8.03 -7.13 -0.65
CA ARG A 22 8.97 -7.89 -1.46
C ARG A 22 8.20 -8.87 -2.34
N ILE A 23 8.01 -8.52 -3.61
CA ILE A 23 7.22 -9.35 -4.55
C ILE A 23 7.83 -10.75 -4.73
N GLY A 24 9.16 -10.89 -4.66
CA GLY A 24 9.83 -12.20 -4.71
C GLY A 24 9.45 -13.16 -3.57
N ASP A 25 8.93 -12.64 -2.45
CA ASP A 25 8.43 -13.47 -1.35
C ASP A 25 7.01 -14.02 -1.64
N ILE A 26 6.32 -13.50 -2.66
CA ILE A 26 4.94 -13.88 -3.01
C ILE A 26 4.98 -15.04 -4.00
N LYS A 27 5.09 -16.26 -3.47
CA LYS A 27 5.27 -17.48 -4.28
C LYS A 27 3.97 -18.07 -4.85
N SER A 28 2.82 -17.74 -4.24
CA SER A 28 1.52 -18.28 -4.61
C SER A 28 0.69 -17.28 -5.43
N LYS A 29 0.02 -17.78 -6.48
CA LYS A 29 -0.98 -17.00 -7.25
C LYS A 29 -2.08 -16.44 -6.34
N ILE A 30 -2.49 -17.20 -5.32
CA ILE A 30 -3.50 -16.78 -4.35
C ILE A 30 -2.98 -15.58 -3.55
N ALA A 31 -1.75 -15.66 -3.04
CA ALA A 31 -1.16 -14.56 -2.28
C ALA A 31 -0.99 -13.28 -3.12
N ARG A 32 -0.63 -13.43 -4.41
CA ARG A 32 -0.59 -12.31 -5.35
C ARG A 32 -1.97 -11.69 -5.55
N ARG A 33 -2.99 -12.53 -5.74
CA ARG A 33 -4.37 -12.06 -5.91
C ARG A 33 -4.89 -11.33 -4.66
N LEU A 34 -4.56 -11.84 -3.47
CA LEU A 34 -4.92 -11.17 -2.22
C LEU A 34 -4.29 -9.78 -2.10
N LEU A 35 -3.01 -9.64 -2.50
CA LEU A 35 -2.34 -8.33 -2.53
C LEU A 35 -3.00 -7.36 -3.53
N GLU A 36 -3.32 -7.85 -4.73
CA GLU A 36 -4.03 -7.05 -5.74
C GLU A 36 -5.40 -6.59 -5.22
N CYS A 37 -6.14 -7.47 -4.54
CA CYS A 37 -7.41 -7.14 -3.92
C CYS A 37 -7.26 -6.12 -2.78
N GLU A 38 -6.25 -6.27 -1.90
CA GLU A 38 -5.95 -5.30 -0.83
C GLU A 38 -5.74 -3.90 -1.41
N ILE A 39 -4.88 -3.79 -2.44
CA ILE A 39 -4.61 -2.52 -3.13
C ILE A 39 -5.88 -1.96 -3.77
N SER A 40 -6.66 -2.81 -4.46
CA SER A 40 -7.89 -2.37 -5.13
C SER A 40 -8.91 -1.83 -4.14
N ILE A 41 -9.12 -2.50 -3.01
CA ILE A 41 -10.06 -2.07 -1.98
C ILE A 41 -9.60 -0.75 -1.37
N LEU A 42 -8.34 -0.65 -0.94
CA LEU A 42 -7.83 0.55 -0.28
C LEU A 42 -7.84 1.79 -1.20
N ARG A 43 -7.65 1.62 -2.51
CA ARG A 43 -7.76 2.72 -3.50
C ARG A 43 -9.17 3.31 -3.60
N MET A 44 -10.20 2.52 -3.30
CA MET A 44 -11.60 2.96 -3.35
C MET A 44 -12.06 3.61 -2.03
N MET A 45 -11.27 3.50 -0.96
CA MET A 45 -11.67 4.03 0.35
C MET A 45 -11.32 5.52 0.45
N ASP A 46 -12.34 6.36 0.63
CA ASP A 46 -12.19 7.77 0.98
C ASP A 46 -13.18 8.12 2.09
N HIS A 47 -12.76 7.89 3.33
CA HIS A 47 -13.59 8.10 4.52
C HIS A 47 -12.71 8.55 5.70
N PRO A 48 -13.14 9.52 6.53
CA PRO A 48 -12.30 10.07 7.61
C PRO A 48 -11.80 9.05 8.63
N ASN A 49 -12.52 7.94 8.81
CA ASN A 49 -12.16 6.86 9.76
C ASN A 49 -11.52 5.63 9.10
N ILE A 50 -11.18 5.69 7.81
CA ILE A 50 -10.51 4.60 7.08
C ILE A 50 -9.20 5.13 6.52
N ILE A 51 -8.13 4.34 6.61
CA ILE A 51 -6.82 4.72 6.08
C ILE A 51 -6.93 4.91 4.57
N LYS A 52 -6.56 6.11 4.10
CA LYS A 52 -6.51 6.44 2.68
C LYS A 52 -5.25 5.90 2.02
N CYS A 53 -5.41 5.17 0.92
CA CYS A 53 -4.30 4.83 0.05
C CYS A 53 -3.99 6.02 -0.86
N PHE A 54 -2.92 6.75 -0.56
CA PHE A 54 -2.51 7.90 -1.37
C PHE A 54 -1.93 7.47 -2.72
N ASP A 55 -1.13 6.39 -2.74
CA ASP A 55 -0.44 5.96 -3.96
C ASP A 55 0.04 4.50 -3.87
N VAL A 56 0.31 3.87 -5.02
CA VAL A 56 0.93 2.55 -5.15
C VAL A 56 1.93 2.57 -6.30
N HIS A 57 3.17 2.21 -5.99
CA HIS A 57 4.26 2.09 -6.95
C HIS A 57 4.78 0.65 -6.95
N SER A 58 5.09 0.12 -8.15
CA SER A 58 5.55 -1.25 -8.37
C SER A 58 6.87 -1.29 -9.13
#